data_AF-A0A3N4MWK2-F1
#
_entry.id   AF-A0A3N4MWK2-F1
#
_cell.length_a   1.000
_cell.length_b   1.000
_cell.length_c   1.000
_cell.angle_alpha   90.00
_cell.angle_beta   90.00
_cell.angle_gamma   90.00
#
_symmetry.space_group_name_H-M   'P 1'
#
loop_
_entity.id
_entity.type
_entity.pdbx_description
1 polymer ?
#
loop_
_entity_poly.entity_id
_entity_poly.type
_entity_poly.pdbx_seq_one_letter_code
_entity_poly.pdbx_strand_id
1 'polypeptide(L)'
;MAAEGAGELVKMVALLGSAVVAVPLFKRLGLGSVLGYLAAGLAIGPFGLKLFDDPQAIIHIAELGVVMFLFIIGLEMNPPHLWALRRQIFGLGSLQVVLAAFMLTLVGIFGFDAPWQVAFVCASGFVLTSTAIVMQVLGERNGLSSRGGQHMVSILLFEDLLIVPLLAIVSFLAPHDPAHAAETGSVWLKLGTAALSVVALVTAGLWLLNPLFRVLAKSKAREVMTAAALLVVLGAALLMEEGGLSMAMGAFVAGVLLSESSFRHQLEADVEPFRGLLLGLFFLGVGMALDLNVVARNWQIIVSGVLALMAAKAAVIYFVARAAKSSRAEAAERAVMMAQGGEFAFVLFSAAFSQKVIDATVNANMTAVVVLSMALTPLFLILHGKYLAPRLKQKSAEREDDEIHEQKAVIVVGMGRFGQITSDILNMCGYPLTIIDKDPVMVDGMNKYGVKTYFGDASRPELLYTAGIEKAQLLVVAIDDKEQALHIVEFARKVNPGLKIIARAYDRTHTFKLHRAGVDAAVRETFDSAVRTGRTALEVLGMEKGKADEISRFYFHRDRAHLARMAAMYDPAKAIFQNEDMLRVSKREDTETAAMIQALMRGEVVEWPDEDEAAWPSENAAGETA
;
A
#
# COMPACT_ATOMS: atom_id res chain seq x y z
N MET A 1 -23.67 33.96 28.91
CA MET A 1 -24.02 33.97 27.47
C MET A 1 -22.90 34.46 26.55
N ALA A 2 -22.58 35.75 26.39
CA ALA A 2 -21.54 36.18 25.42
C ALA A 2 -20.10 35.72 25.77
N ALA A 3 -19.75 35.70 27.07
CA ALA A 3 -18.44 35.21 27.54
C ALA A 3 -18.31 33.67 27.52
N GLU A 4 -19.41 32.93 27.71
CA GLU A 4 -19.44 31.46 27.55
C GLU A 4 -19.30 31.06 26.08
N GLY A 5 -20.01 31.75 25.16
CA GLY A 5 -19.89 31.50 23.72
C GLY A 5 -18.51 31.81 23.15
N ALA A 6 -17.79 32.80 23.70
CA ALA A 6 -16.40 33.06 23.35
C ALA A 6 -15.47 31.90 23.76
N GLY A 7 -15.72 31.28 24.92
CA GLY A 7 -14.98 30.10 25.37
C GLY A 7 -15.21 28.86 24.50
N GLU A 8 -16.43 28.65 24.01
CA GLU A 8 -16.75 27.56 23.09
C GLU A 8 -16.10 27.73 21.71
N LEU A 9 -16.10 28.95 21.15
CA LEU A 9 -15.43 29.21 19.88
C LEU A 9 -13.91 28.98 19.99
N VAL A 10 -13.28 29.38 21.10
CA VAL A 10 -11.85 29.12 21.35
C VAL A 10 -11.58 27.62 21.40
N LYS A 11 -12.44 26.81 22.02
CA LYS A 11 -12.33 25.35 22.02
C LYS A 11 -12.43 24.77 20.61
N MET A 12 -13.39 25.21 19.80
CA MET A 12 -13.52 24.76 18.40
C MET A 12 -12.31 25.13 17.55
N VAL A 13 -11.81 26.36 17.68
CA VAL A 13 -10.60 26.84 16.98
C VAL A 13 -9.37 26.06 17.43
N ALA A 14 -9.21 25.80 18.73
CA ALA A 14 -8.10 25.00 19.24
C ALA A 14 -8.15 23.55 18.74
N LEU A 15 -9.34 22.94 18.72
CA LEU A 15 -9.55 21.59 18.21
C LEU A 15 -9.16 21.48 16.74
N LEU A 16 -9.66 22.37 15.87
CA LEU A 16 -9.30 22.39 14.45
C LEU A 16 -7.83 22.78 14.22
N GLY A 17 -7.35 23.81 14.93
CA GLY A 17 -5.97 24.30 14.80
C GLY A 17 -4.94 23.27 15.19
N SER A 18 -5.18 22.51 16.27
CA SER A 18 -4.29 21.43 16.71
C SER A 18 -4.16 20.31 15.66
N ALA A 19 -5.26 19.92 15.02
CA ALA A 19 -5.26 18.96 13.92
C ALA A 19 -4.48 19.47 12.70
N VAL A 20 -4.72 20.72 12.29
CA VAL A 20 -4.04 21.36 11.14
C VAL A 20 -2.52 21.43 11.33
N VAL A 21 -2.04 21.56 12.57
CA VAL A 21 -0.61 21.59 12.88
C VAL A 21 -0.03 20.18 13.07
N ALA A 22 -0.67 19.33 13.86
CA ALA A 22 -0.12 18.03 14.25
C ALA A 22 -0.09 17.03 13.08
N VAL A 23 -1.13 16.98 12.25
CA VAL A 23 -1.24 15.98 11.18
C VAL A 23 -0.12 16.14 10.13
N PRO A 24 0.17 17.33 9.58
CA PRO A 24 1.30 17.51 8.67
C PRO A 24 2.66 17.20 9.31
N LEU A 25 2.83 17.52 10.60
CA LEU A 25 4.07 17.23 11.33
C LEU A 25 4.31 15.72 11.43
N PHE A 26 3.30 14.96 11.86
CA PHE A 26 3.41 13.49 12.00
C PHE A 26 3.51 12.79 10.65
N LYS A 27 2.86 13.30 9.59
CA LYS A 27 3.07 12.82 8.22
C LYS A 27 4.53 13.02 7.77
N ARG A 28 5.15 14.16 8.07
CA ARG A 28 6.57 14.41 7.76
C ARG A 28 7.52 13.47 8.51
N LEU A 29 7.13 13.03 9.71
CA LEU A 29 7.88 12.06 10.51
C LEU A 29 7.64 10.60 10.08
N GLY A 30 6.75 10.34 9.11
CA GLY A 30 6.42 8.99 8.65
C GLY A 30 5.50 8.18 9.59
N LEU A 31 4.81 8.85 10.53
CA LEU A 31 3.96 8.23 11.56
C LEU A 31 2.46 8.13 11.19
N GLY A 32 2.08 8.59 9.99
CA GLY A 32 0.68 8.59 9.53
C GLY A 32 -0.20 9.70 10.14
N SER A 33 -1.44 9.88 9.65
CA SER A 33 -2.35 10.94 10.14
C SER A 33 -3.04 10.59 11.46
N VAL A 34 -3.31 9.31 11.72
CA VAL A 34 -3.99 8.83 12.93
C VAL A 34 -3.22 9.23 14.19
N LEU A 35 -1.91 8.95 14.22
CA LEU A 35 -1.05 9.35 15.34
C LEU A 35 -0.98 10.88 15.51
N GLY A 36 -1.06 11.64 14.41
CA GLY A 36 -1.13 13.10 14.46
C GLY A 36 -2.41 13.62 15.16
N TYR A 37 -3.58 13.05 14.85
CA TYR A 37 -4.83 13.41 15.52
C TYR A 37 -4.84 13.02 17.00
N LEU A 38 -4.34 11.83 17.34
CA LEU A 38 -4.22 11.39 18.73
C LEU A 38 -3.29 12.31 19.54
N ALA A 39 -2.14 12.68 18.98
CA ALA A 39 -1.21 13.59 19.62
C ALA A 39 -1.80 15.00 19.79
N ALA A 40 -2.56 15.49 18.80
CA ALA A 40 -3.31 16.74 18.93
C ALA A 40 -4.33 16.68 20.07
N GLY A 41 -5.08 15.57 20.16
CA GLY A 41 -6.08 15.35 21.20
C GLY A 41 -5.46 15.34 22.59
N LEU A 42 -4.35 14.61 22.73
CA LEU A 42 -3.57 14.58 23.96
C LEU A 42 -3.04 15.97 24.36
N ALA A 43 -2.60 16.75 23.37
CA ALA A 43 -2.07 18.10 23.60
C ALA A 43 -3.16 19.09 24.02
N ILE A 44 -4.38 19.03 23.49
CA ILE A 44 -5.47 19.95 23.85
C ILE A 44 -6.32 19.47 25.03
N GLY A 45 -6.26 18.18 25.35
CA GLY A 45 -7.06 17.53 26.38
C GLY A 45 -6.61 17.84 27.82
N PRO A 46 -7.21 17.16 28.81
CA PRO A 46 -7.04 17.45 30.24
C PRO A 46 -5.60 17.29 30.76
N PHE A 47 -4.79 16.50 30.04
CA PHE A 47 -3.41 16.19 30.43
C PHE A 47 -2.36 17.01 29.68
N GLY A 48 -2.77 17.80 28.68
CA GLY A 48 -1.92 18.71 27.93
C GLY A 48 -2.17 20.17 28.34
N LEU A 49 -2.74 20.95 27.41
CA LEU A 49 -3.04 22.37 27.55
C LEU A 49 -4.31 22.66 28.35
N LYS A 50 -5.12 21.63 28.70
CA LYS A 50 -6.36 21.78 29.49
C LYS A 50 -7.37 22.74 28.85
N LEU A 51 -7.49 22.66 27.53
CA LEU A 51 -8.51 23.42 26.80
C LEU A 51 -9.85 22.69 26.84
N PHE A 52 -9.81 21.36 26.98
CA PHE A 52 -10.95 20.48 27.18
C PHE A 52 -10.77 19.69 28.48
N ASP A 53 -11.53 20.07 29.51
CA ASP A 53 -11.44 19.46 30.84
C ASP A 53 -12.70 18.67 31.24
N ASP A 54 -13.77 18.72 30.42
CA ASP A 54 -15.02 18.00 30.68
C ASP A 54 -14.97 16.58 30.09
N PRO A 55 -14.90 15.53 30.94
CA PRO A 55 -14.82 14.15 30.46
C PRO A 55 -16.08 13.70 29.70
N GLN A 56 -17.26 14.23 30.04
CA GLN A 56 -18.51 13.84 29.37
C GLN A 56 -18.55 14.40 27.95
N ALA A 57 -18.20 15.67 27.78
CA ALA A 57 -18.09 16.27 26.44
C ALA A 57 -17.06 15.53 25.56
N ILE A 58 -15.92 15.12 26.14
CA ILE A 58 -14.90 14.34 25.41
C ILE A 58 -15.46 12.99 24.94
N ILE A 59 -16.20 12.28 25.80
CA ILE A 59 -16.82 10.98 25.45
C ILE A 59 -17.84 11.16 24.33
N HIS A 60 -18.75 12.12 24.43
CA HIS A 60 -19.76 12.36 23.39
C HIS A 60 -19.15 12.73 22.04
N ILE A 61 -18.08 13.53 22.04
CA ILE A 61 -17.32 13.85 20.82
C ILE A 61 -16.71 12.59 20.22
N ALA A 62 -16.11 11.73 21.04
CA ALA A 62 -15.51 10.48 20.59
C ALA A 62 -16.58 9.52 20.02
N GLU A 63 -17.72 9.36 20.69
CA GLU A 63 -18.83 8.50 20.25
C GLU A 63 -19.42 8.94 18.91
N LEU A 64 -19.67 10.25 18.72
CA LEU A 64 -20.11 10.78 17.44
C LEU A 64 -19.06 10.54 16.34
N GLY A 65 -17.77 10.74 16.68
CA GLY A 65 -16.66 10.42 15.79
C GLY A 65 -16.64 8.94 15.37
N VAL A 66 -16.85 8.01 16.30
CA VAL A 66 -16.93 6.56 16.02
C VAL A 66 -18.08 6.25 15.06
N VAL A 67 -19.28 6.75 15.35
CA VAL A 67 -20.49 6.56 14.52
C VAL A 67 -20.21 6.99 13.09
N MET A 68 -19.68 8.20 12.94
CA MET A 68 -19.41 8.76 11.62
C MET A 68 -18.25 8.04 10.91
N PHE A 69 -17.22 7.62 11.63
CA PHE A 69 -16.11 6.84 11.06
C PHE A 69 -16.58 5.49 10.52
N LEU A 70 -17.36 4.75 11.32
CA LEU A 70 -17.88 3.45 10.92
C LEU A 70 -18.92 3.54 9.80
N PHE A 71 -19.72 4.60 9.76
CA PHE A 71 -20.59 4.86 8.62
C PHE A 71 -19.79 4.98 7.33
N ILE A 72 -18.73 5.78 7.34
CA ILE A 72 -17.90 6.01 6.16
C ILE A 72 -17.25 4.72 5.70
N ILE A 73 -16.71 3.92 6.62
CA ILE A 73 -16.14 2.61 6.30
C ILE A 73 -17.22 1.69 5.72
N GLY A 74 -18.42 1.69 6.30
CA GLY A 74 -19.57 0.96 5.77
C GLY A 74 -19.90 1.37 4.34
N LEU A 75 -19.81 2.67 4.02
CA LEU A 75 -20.06 3.20 2.68
C LEU A 75 -18.97 2.80 1.68
N GLU A 76 -17.72 2.64 2.12
CA GLU A 76 -16.60 2.13 1.30
C GLU A 76 -16.68 0.63 1.04
N MET A 77 -17.36 -0.11 1.91
CA MET A 77 -17.54 -1.54 1.70
C MET A 77 -18.32 -1.78 0.42
N ASN A 78 -17.80 -2.68 -0.42
CA ASN A 78 -18.48 -3.13 -1.63
C ASN A 78 -18.80 -4.61 -1.47
N PRO A 79 -19.97 -4.98 -0.92
CA PRO A 79 -20.29 -6.37 -0.58
C PRO A 79 -20.18 -7.34 -1.78
N PRO A 80 -20.64 -6.99 -3.00
CA PRO A 80 -20.42 -7.84 -4.18
C PRO A 80 -18.94 -8.10 -4.49
N HIS A 81 -18.10 -7.08 -4.35
CA HIS A 81 -16.65 -7.22 -4.57
C HIS A 81 -15.99 -8.10 -3.49
N LEU A 82 -16.36 -7.90 -2.21
CA LEU A 82 -15.88 -8.73 -1.10
C LEU A 82 -16.31 -10.20 -1.28
N TRP A 83 -17.52 -10.44 -1.76
CA TRP A 83 -18.01 -11.79 -2.02
C TRP A 83 -17.25 -12.49 -3.16
N ALA A 84 -16.80 -11.74 -4.18
CA ALA A 84 -15.93 -12.27 -5.22
C ALA A 84 -14.57 -12.71 -4.65
N LEU A 85 -14.06 -11.99 -3.65
CA LEU A 85 -12.81 -12.27 -2.94
C LEU A 85 -12.96 -13.29 -1.80
N ARG A 86 -14.15 -13.87 -1.58
CA ARG A 86 -14.42 -14.74 -0.41
C ARG A 86 -13.46 -15.91 -0.25
N ARG A 87 -12.91 -16.48 -1.34
CA ARG A 87 -11.92 -17.58 -1.25
C ARG A 87 -10.55 -17.11 -0.75
N GLN A 88 -10.23 -15.84 -0.95
CA GLN A 88 -8.99 -15.21 -0.47
C GLN A 88 -9.15 -14.69 0.96
N ILE A 89 -10.34 -14.15 1.27
CA ILE A 89 -10.73 -13.61 2.59
C ILE A 89 -11.01 -14.76 3.60
N PHE A 90 -11.95 -15.65 3.27
CA PHE A 90 -12.33 -16.81 4.08
C PHE A 90 -11.43 -18.00 3.73
N GLY A 91 -10.29 -18.06 4.41
CA GLY A 91 -9.26 -19.05 4.22
C GLY A 91 -8.17 -18.89 5.27
N LEU A 92 -6.93 -18.66 4.82
CA LEU A 92 -5.80 -18.43 5.72
C LEU A 92 -5.92 -17.12 6.53
N GLY A 93 -6.63 -16.11 6.03
CA GLY A 93 -6.90 -14.85 6.74
C GLY A 93 -7.77 -15.04 7.97
N SER A 94 -8.91 -15.70 7.81
CA SER A 94 -9.76 -16.07 8.95
C SER A 94 -9.05 -16.95 9.98
N LEU A 95 -8.21 -17.89 9.53
CA LEU A 95 -7.42 -18.72 10.43
C LEU A 95 -6.40 -17.88 11.22
N GLN A 96 -5.71 -16.95 10.57
CA GLN A 96 -4.78 -16.03 11.23
C GLN A 96 -5.47 -15.23 12.32
N VAL A 97 -6.58 -14.58 11.98
CA VAL A 97 -7.30 -13.69 12.91
C VAL A 97 -7.83 -14.46 14.11
N VAL A 98 -8.49 -15.61 13.89
CA VAL A 98 -9.03 -16.42 14.99
C VAL A 98 -7.92 -16.96 15.90
N LEU A 99 -6.83 -17.46 15.32
CA LEU A 99 -5.70 -17.94 16.12
C LEU A 99 -5.01 -16.80 16.87
N ALA A 100 -4.90 -15.62 16.27
CA ALA A 100 -4.29 -14.46 16.93
C ALA A 100 -5.18 -13.97 18.09
N ALA A 101 -6.49 -13.89 17.88
CA ALA A 101 -7.46 -13.53 18.93
C ALA A 101 -7.41 -14.54 20.08
N PHE A 102 -7.40 -15.83 19.75
CA PHE A 102 -7.30 -16.89 20.74
C PHE A 102 -6.00 -16.82 21.54
N MET A 103 -4.85 -16.76 20.85
CA MET A 103 -3.54 -16.69 21.51
C MET A 103 -3.39 -15.43 22.37
N LEU A 104 -3.81 -14.27 21.89
CA LEU A 104 -3.78 -13.02 22.66
C LEU A 104 -4.75 -13.05 23.86
N THR A 105 -5.89 -13.73 23.73
CA THR A 105 -6.81 -13.96 24.86
C THR A 105 -6.15 -14.81 25.94
N LEU A 106 -5.45 -15.90 25.55
CA LEU A 106 -4.69 -16.72 26.50
C LEU A 106 -3.57 -15.92 27.17
N VAL A 107 -2.88 -15.06 26.42
CA VAL A 107 -1.86 -14.15 26.98
C VAL A 107 -2.48 -13.19 28.00
N GLY A 108 -3.67 -12.65 27.74
CA GLY A 108 -4.40 -11.81 28.69
C GLY A 108 -4.79 -12.56 29.97
N ILE A 109 -5.33 -13.77 29.84
CA ILE A 109 -5.76 -14.58 30.98
C ILE A 109 -4.57 -15.04 31.82
N PHE A 110 -3.58 -15.69 31.21
CA PHE A 110 -2.49 -16.33 31.95
C PHE A 110 -1.30 -15.39 32.22
N GLY A 111 -1.10 -14.37 31.39
CA GLY A 111 0.00 -13.42 31.53
C GLY A 111 -0.34 -12.19 32.37
N PHE A 112 -1.61 -11.78 32.40
CA PHE A 112 -2.05 -10.55 33.06
C PHE A 112 -3.21 -10.76 34.06
N ASP A 113 -3.63 -12.01 34.30
CA ASP A 113 -4.72 -12.38 35.22
C ASP A 113 -6.04 -11.66 34.90
N ALA A 114 -6.28 -11.36 33.63
CA ALA A 114 -7.47 -10.66 33.20
C ALA A 114 -8.67 -11.63 33.11
N PRO A 115 -9.89 -11.20 33.50
CA PRO A 115 -11.11 -11.95 33.22
C PRO A 115 -11.23 -12.25 31.73
N TRP A 116 -11.73 -13.43 31.37
CA TRP A 116 -11.73 -13.87 29.97
C TRP A 116 -12.49 -12.93 29.04
N GLN A 117 -13.53 -12.23 29.52
CA GLN A 117 -14.29 -11.23 28.76
C GLN A 117 -13.41 -10.03 28.42
N VAL A 118 -12.69 -9.50 29.41
CA VAL A 118 -11.77 -8.37 29.24
C VAL A 118 -10.62 -8.79 28.32
N ALA A 119 -10.02 -9.95 28.58
CA ALA A 119 -8.93 -10.49 27.77
C ALA A 119 -9.36 -10.69 26.30
N PHE A 120 -10.55 -11.23 26.06
CA PHE A 120 -11.10 -11.44 24.72
C PHE A 120 -11.33 -10.12 23.97
N VAL A 121 -11.93 -9.13 24.62
CA VAL A 121 -12.17 -7.81 24.02
C VAL A 121 -10.85 -7.12 23.68
N CYS A 122 -9.90 -7.11 24.60
CA CYS A 122 -8.57 -6.54 24.39
C CYS A 122 -7.84 -7.25 23.24
N ALA A 123 -7.81 -8.58 23.28
CA ALA A 123 -7.21 -9.42 22.24
C ALA A 123 -7.86 -9.20 20.88
N SER A 124 -9.19 -9.09 20.81
CA SER A 124 -9.89 -8.86 19.56
C SER A 124 -9.53 -7.50 18.96
N GLY A 125 -9.44 -6.44 19.77
CA GLY A 125 -9.00 -5.12 19.30
C GLY A 125 -7.56 -5.15 18.80
N PHE A 126 -6.68 -5.85 19.50
CA PHE A 126 -5.28 -6.05 19.14
C PHE A 126 -5.04 -6.82 17.83
N VAL A 127 -5.96 -7.71 17.47
CA VAL A 127 -5.87 -8.46 16.22
C VAL A 127 -6.13 -7.56 15.00
N LEU A 128 -6.94 -6.52 15.15
CA LEU A 128 -7.22 -5.56 14.09
C LEU A 128 -5.97 -4.74 13.80
N THR A 129 -5.36 -4.95 12.63
CA THR A 129 -4.12 -4.29 12.20
C THR A 129 -4.45 -2.94 11.56
N SER A 130 -3.58 -1.92 11.69
CA SER A 130 -3.80 -0.67 10.96
C SER A 130 -3.61 -0.87 9.46
N THR A 131 -4.72 -0.78 8.71
CA THR A 131 -4.73 -0.86 7.25
C THR A 131 -3.93 0.28 6.63
N ALA A 132 -4.04 1.50 7.18
CA ALA A 132 -3.33 2.68 6.68
C ALA A 132 -1.80 2.48 6.66
N ILE A 133 -1.22 1.99 7.76
CA ILE A 133 0.24 1.79 7.87
C ILE A 133 0.70 0.70 6.90
N VAL A 134 0.01 -0.44 6.85
CA VAL A 134 0.41 -1.55 5.97
C VAL A 134 0.28 -1.17 4.49
N MET A 135 -0.83 -0.52 4.11
CA MET A 135 -1.06 -0.06 2.74
C MET A 135 -0.05 1.00 2.32
N GLN A 136 0.30 1.92 3.20
CA GLN A 136 1.33 2.93 2.94
C GLN A 136 2.68 2.26 2.69
N VAL A 137 3.11 1.34 3.55
CA VAL A 137 4.39 0.64 3.41
C VAL A 137 4.43 -0.23 2.15
N LEU A 138 3.34 -0.93 1.81
CA LEU A 138 3.24 -1.70 0.58
C LEU A 138 3.25 -0.79 -0.66
N GLY A 139 2.59 0.37 -0.61
CA GLY A 139 2.57 1.36 -1.68
C GLY A 139 3.97 1.95 -1.94
N GLU A 140 4.67 2.37 -0.89
CA GLU A 140 6.03 2.90 -0.97
C GLU A 140 7.03 1.88 -1.54
N ARG A 141 6.79 0.59 -1.30
CA ARG A 141 7.63 -0.51 -1.81
C ARG A 141 7.16 -1.08 -3.15
N ASN A 142 6.12 -0.53 -3.78
CA ASN A 142 5.46 -1.10 -4.96
C ASN A 142 5.03 -2.58 -4.78
N GLY A 143 4.74 -2.99 -3.53
CA GLY A 143 4.43 -4.37 -3.15
C GLY A 143 2.95 -4.73 -3.22
N LEU A 144 2.05 -3.79 -3.52
CA LEU A 144 0.59 -3.99 -3.53
C LEU A 144 0.14 -5.08 -4.52
N SER A 145 0.79 -5.16 -5.69
CA SER A 145 0.47 -6.16 -6.72
C SER A 145 1.18 -7.50 -6.50
N SER A 146 2.11 -7.58 -5.55
CA SER A 146 2.80 -8.82 -5.22
C SER A 146 1.84 -9.83 -4.56
N ARG A 147 2.12 -11.13 -4.72
CA ARG A 147 1.31 -12.18 -4.09
C ARG A 147 1.23 -12.04 -2.57
N GLY A 148 2.36 -11.69 -1.93
CA GLY A 148 2.41 -11.43 -0.49
C GLY A 148 1.58 -10.20 -0.09
N GLY A 149 1.68 -9.12 -0.86
CA GLY A 149 0.88 -7.90 -0.66
C GLY A 149 -0.61 -8.16 -0.80
N GLN A 150 -1.05 -8.85 -1.85
CA GLN A 150 -2.47 -9.21 -2.04
C GLN A 150 -3.01 -10.07 -0.89
N HIS A 151 -2.20 -10.99 -0.35
CA HIS A 151 -2.59 -11.75 0.83
C HIS A 151 -2.79 -10.84 2.04
N MET A 152 -1.84 -9.94 2.32
CA MET A 152 -1.95 -8.99 3.42
C MET A 152 -3.20 -8.12 3.30
N VAL A 153 -3.44 -7.53 2.13
CA VAL A 153 -4.66 -6.75 1.84
C VAL A 153 -5.92 -7.56 2.09
N SER A 154 -5.97 -8.82 1.65
CA SER A 154 -7.13 -9.69 1.89
C SER A 154 -7.37 -9.96 3.38
N ILE A 155 -6.30 -10.09 4.19
CA ILE A 155 -6.47 -10.23 5.65
C ILE A 155 -6.98 -8.93 6.26
N LEU A 156 -6.41 -7.78 5.88
CA LEU A 156 -6.80 -6.47 6.41
C LEU A 156 -8.29 -6.21 6.16
N LEU A 157 -8.76 -6.50 4.94
CA LEU A 157 -10.19 -6.40 4.61
C LEU A 157 -11.06 -7.32 5.48
N PHE A 158 -10.56 -8.50 5.85
CA PHE A 158 -11.26 -9.40 6.74
C PHE A 158 -11.27 -8.88 8.19
N GLU A 159 -10.16 -8.34 8.67
CA GLU A 159 -10.04 -7.71 9.99
C GLU A 159 -11.02 -6.53 10.09
N ASP A 160 -11.05 -5.66 9.08
CA ASP A 160 -11.97 -4.52 9.02
C ASP A 160 -13.44 -4.97 9.03
N LEU A 161 -13.77 -6.07 8.34
CA LEU A 161 -15.12 -6.66 8.35
C LEU A 161 -15.51 -7.22 9.72
N LEU A 162 -14.55 -7.67 10.53
CA LEU A 162 -14.82 -8.26 11.84
C LEU A 162 -15.20 -7.25 12.91
N ILE A 163 -15.02 -5.95 12.70
CA ILE A 163 -15.38 -4.96 13.71
C ILE A 163 -16.85 -5.03 14.11
N VAL A 164 -17.77 -5.27 13.15
CA VAL A 164 -19.21 -5.34 13.39
C VAL A 164 -19.60 -6.53 14.27
N PRO A 165 -19.26 -7.79 13.92
CA PRO A 165 -19.57 -8.91 14.79
C PRO A 165 -18.87 -8.77 16.15
N LEU A 166 -17.67 -8.18 16.22
CA LEU A 166 -17.00 -7.91 17.49
C LEU A 166 -17.79 -6.91 18.35
N LEU A 167 -18.28 -5.80 17.79
CA LEU A 167 -19.13 -4.83 18.51
C LEU A 167 -20.43 -5.46 19.01
N ALA A 168 -21.03 -6.37 18.23
CA ALA A 168 -22.17 -7.14 18.68
C ALA A 168 -21.79 -8.04 19.87
N ILE A 169 -20.67 -8.77 19.79
CA ILE A 169 -20.16 -9.61 20.89
C ILE A 169 -19.90 -8.79 22.15
N VAL A 170 -19.29 -7.60 22.03
CA VAL A 170 -19.11 -6.68 23.17
C VAL A 170 -20.44 -6.39 23.86
N SER A 171 -21.50 -6.17 23.08
CA SER A 171 -22.83 -5.90 23.62
C SER A 171 -23.41 -7.09 24.37
N PHE A 172 -23.08 -8.32 23.96
CA PHE A 172 -23.45 -9.53 24.68
C PHE A 172 -22.60 -9.80 25.93
N LEU A 173 -21.35 -9.33 25.96
CA LEU A 173 -20.45 -9.46 27.11
C LEU A 173 -20.72 -8.41 28.20
N ALA A 174 -21.55 -7.40 27.92
CA ALA A 174 -21.91 -6.35 28.87
C ALA A 174 -22.47 -6.93 30.19
N PRO A 175 -21.94 -6.51 31.35
CA PRO A 175 -22.44 -6.97 32.65
C PRO A 175 -23.93 -6.72 32.79
N HIS A 176 -24.66 -7.73 33.25
CA HIS A 176 -26.08 -7.60 33.57
C HIS A 176 -26.22 -7.09 35.00
N ASP A 177 -26.80 -5.90 35.19
CA ASP A 177 -27.05 -5.34 36.51
C ASP A 177 -28.17 -6.12 37.23
N PRO A 178 -27.88 -6.85 38.32
CA PRO A 178 -28.88 -7.61 39.05
C PRO A 178 -29.92 -6.72 39.76
N ALA A 179 -29.63 -5.43 40.00
CA ALA A 179 -30.60 -4.50 40.60
C ALA A 179 -31.75 -4.13 39.65
N HIS A 180 -31.53 -4.26 38.33
CA HIS A 180 -32.53 -4.08 37.28
C HIS A 180 -33.04 -5.41 36.70
N ALA A 181 -32.61 -6.57 37.24
CA ALA A 181 -33.00 -7.90 36.77
C ALA A 181 -34.48 -8.25 37.03
N ALA A 182 -35.17 -7.49 37.88
CA ALA A 182 -36.61 -7.63 38.07
C ALA A 182 -37.43 -6.99 36.92
N GLU A 183 -36.84 -6.07 36.16
CA GLU A 183 -37.48 -5.38 35.00
C GLU A 183 -36.85 -5.75 33.65
N THR A 184 -35.62 -6.27 33.62
CA THR A 184 -34.99 -6.74 32.39
C THR A 184 -35.48 -8.14 32.06
N GLY A 185 -36.28 -8.27 30.99
CA GLY A 185 -36.71 -9.56 30.49
C GLY A 185 -35.54 -10.52 30.21
N SER A 186 -35.89 -11.80 30.15
CA SER A 186 -35.00 -12.93 29.83
C SER A 186 -33.96 -12.57 28.76
N VAL A 187 -32.73 -13.10 28.84
CA VAL A 187 -31.66 -12.92 27.83
C VAL A 187 -32.18 -13.13 26.40
N TRP A 188 -33.15 -14.02 26.23
CA TRP A 188 -33.87 -14.27 24.98
C TRP A 188 -34.66 -13.08 24.44
N LEU A 189 -35.24 -12.25 25.32
CA LEU A 189 -35.93 -11.01 24.95
C LEU A 189 -34.94 -9.96 24.45
N LYS A 190 -33.80 -9.76 25.13
CA LYS A 190 -32.74 -8.85 24.67
C LYS A 190 -32.16 -9.29 23.32
N LEU A 191 -31.91 -10.59 23.17
CA LEU A 191 -31.46 -11.16 21.90
C LEU A 191 -32.53 -10.97 20.81
N GLY A 192 -33.81 -11.12 21.18
CA GLY A 192 -34.96 -10.87 20.30
C GLY A 192 -35.08 -9.40 19.86
N THR A 193 -34.93 -8.44 20.78
CA THR A 193 -34.99 -7.00 20.46
C THR A 193 -33.78 -6.56 19.64
N ALA A 194 -32.59 -7.06 19.95
CA ALA A 194 -31.38 -6.83 19.16
C ALA A 194 -31.53 -7.37 17.72
N ALA A 195 -31.97 -8.63 17.59
CA ALA A 195 -32.22 -9.24 16.28
C ALA A 195 -33.33 -8.52 15.51
N LEU A 196 -34.42 -8.14 16.18
CA LEU A 196 -35.51 -7.36 15.59
C LEU A 196 -35.01 -6.01 15.09
N SER A 197 -34.17 -5.32 15.85
CA SER A 197 -33.60 -4.02 15.46
C SER A 197 -32.75 -4.18 14.21
N VAL A 198 -31.86 -5.19 14.16
CA VAL A 198 -31.05 -5.49 12.97
C VAL A 198 -31.93 -5.80 11.76
N VAL A 199 -32.94 -6.67 11.91
CA VAL A 199 -33.87 -7.02 10.84
C VAL A 199 -34.66 -5.79 10.39
N ALA A 200 -35.12 -4.95 11.31
CA ALA A 200 -35.83 -3.71 11.00
C ALA A 200 -34.94 -2.75 10.22
N LEU A 201 -33.69 -2.54 10.64
CA LEU A 201 -32.74 -1.68 9.93
C LEU A 201 -32.43 -2.22 8.54
N VAL A 202 -32.13 -3.50 8.40
CA VAL A 202 -31.81 -4.11 7.09
C VAL A 202 -33.02 -4.03 6.16
N THR A 203 -34.21 -4.34 6.66
CA THR A 203 -35.45 -4.26 5.85
C THR A 203 -35.75 -2.82 5.43
N ALA A 204 -35.64 -1.87 6.36
CA ALA A 204 -35.78 -0.44 6.06
C ALA A 204 -34.69 0.03 5.09
N GLY A 205 -33.46 -0.46 5.23
CA GLY A 205 -32.35 -0.15 4.34
C GLY A 205 -32.63 -0.54 2.89
N LEU A 206 -33.04 -1.80 2.70
CA LEU A 206 -33.30 -2.37 1.38
C LEU A 206 -34.54 -1.76 0.71
N TRP A 207 -35.58 -1.42 1.49
CA TRP A 207 -36.86 -0.97 0.93
C TRP A 207 -37.09 0.54 0.97
N LEU A 208 -36.62 1.25 1.99
CA LEU A 208 -36.91 2.67 2.21
C LEU A 208 -35.84 3.60 1.62
N LEU A 209 -34.56 3.22 1.66
CA LEU A 209 -33.47 4.11 1.25
C LEU A 209 -33.53 4.45 -0.25
N ASN A 210 -33.65 3.45 -1.11
CA ASN A 210 -33.68 3.68 -2.56
C ASN A 210 -34.84 4.59 -3.02
N PRO A 211 -36.10 4.37 -2.57
CA PRO A 211 -37.20 5.30 -2.87
C PRO A 211 -36.99 6.69 -2.27
N LEU A 212 -36.53 6.79 -1.02
CA LEU A 212 -36.27 8.06 -0.35
C LEU A 212 -35.29 8.91 -1.17
N PHE A 213 -34.10 8.38 -1.47
CA PHE A 213 -33.10 9.10 -2.24
C PHE A 213 -33.54 9.40 -3.68
N ARG A 214 -34.39 8.57 -4.29
CA ARG A 214 -34.98 8.86 -5.60
C ARG A 214 -35.94 10.05 -5.56
N VAL A 215 -36.71 10.20 -4.50
CA VAL A 215 -37.59 11.38 -4.30
C VAL A 215 -36.73 12.63 -4.08
N LEU A 216 -35.70 12.53 -3.24
CA LEU A 216 -34.80 13.65 -2.96
C LEU A 216 -34.00 14.07 -4.19
N ALA A 217 -33.53 13.13 -5.01
CA ALA A 217 -32.82 13.43 -6.25
C ALA A 217 -33.68 14.24 -7.24
N LYS A 218 -35.02 14.08 -7.23
CA LYS A 218 -35.92 14.91 -8.05
C LYS A 218 -35.96 16.38 -7.62
N SER A 219 -35.66 16.66 -6.35
CA SER A 219 -35.62 18.04 -5.83
C SER A 219 -34.41 18.84 -6.34
N LYS A 220 -33.37 18.15 -6.86
CA LYS A 220 -32.08 18.72 -7.29
C LYS A 220 -31.33 19.53 -6.22
N ALA A 221 -31.75 19.50 -4.97
CA ALA A 221 -31.05 20.14 -3.85
C ALA A 221 -29.97 19.18 -3.31
N ARG A 222 -28.70 19.51 -3.54
CA ARG A 222 -27.56 18.67 -3.13
C ARG A 222 -27.43 18.63 -1.61
N GLU A 223 -27.74 19.73 -0.95
CA GLU A 223 -27.72 19.88 0.51
C GLU A 223 -28.69 18.92 1.21
N VAL A 224 -29.86 18.69 0.58
CA VAL A 224 -30.88 17.77 1.11
C VAL A 224 -30.43 16.32 1.02
N MET A 225 -29.63 15.96 0.00
CA MET A 225 -29.05 14.62 -0.11
C MET A 225 -28.07 14.34 1.04
N THR A 226 -27.19 15.29 1.35
CA THR A 226 -26.27 15.19 2.49
C THR A 226 -27.02 15.11 3.81
N ALA A 227 -28.03 15.95 4.02
CA ALA A 227 -28.85 15.93 5.22
C ALA A 227 -29.60 14.60 5.39
N ALA A 228 -30.12 14.03 4.31
CA ALA A 228 -30.77 12.73 4.34
C ALA A 228 -29.79 11.58 4.64
N ALA A 229 -28.56 11.64 4.10
CA ALA A 229 -27.51 10.69 4.46
C ALA A 229 -27.22 10.71 5.96
N LEU A 230 -27.03 11.90 6.53
CA LEU A 230 -26.83 12.06 7.98
C LEU A 230 -28.02 11.58 8.81
N LEU A 231 -29.25 11.87 8.36
CA LEU A 231 -30.47 11.38 9.01
C LEU A 231 -30.52 9.85 9.04
N VAL A 232 -30.17 9.19 7.94
CA VAL A 232 -30.13 7.72 7.87
C VAL A 232 -29.09 7.16 8.83
N VAL A 233 -27.91 7.76 8.90
CA VAL A 233 -26.83 7.32 9.79
C VAL A 233 -27.21 7.47 11.25
N LEU A 234 -27.65 8.67 11.66
CA LEU A 234 -28.04 8.94 13.04
C LEU A 234 -29.31 8.18 13.42
N GLY A 235 -30.26 8.03 12.51
CA GLY A 235 -31.47 7.23 12.72
C GLY A 235 -31.16 5.74 12.88
N ALA A 236 -30.22 5.20 12.11
CA ALA A 236 -29.77 3.83 12.27
C ALA A 236 -28.98 3.60 13.57
N ALA A 237 -28.14 4.57 13.95
CA ALA A 237 -27.42 4.56 15.23
C ALA A 237 -28.41 4.55 16.41
N LEU A 238 -29.41 5.43 16.39
CA LEU A 238 -30.47 5.52 17.40
C LEU A 238 -31.28 4.22 17.49
N LEU A 239 -31.71 3.67 16.34
CA LEU A 239 -32.47 2.42 16.30
C LEU A 239 -31.68 1.25 16.90
N MET A 240 -30.36 1.19 16.68
CA MET A 240 -29.52 0.16 17.30
C MET A 240 -29.33 0.37 18.79
N GLU A 241 -29.14 1.61 19.23
CA GLU A 241 -29.02 1.96 20.64
C GLU A 241 -30.29 1.57 21.42
N GLU A 242 -31.47 1.88 20.90
CA GLU A 242 -32.76 1.44 21.47
C GLU A 242 -32.89 -0.10 21.47
N GLY A 243 -32.31 -0.76 20.48
CA GLY A 243 -32.21 -2.21 20.39
C GLY A 243 -31.23 -2.86 21.39
N GLY A 244 -30.48 -2.06 22.16
CA GLY A 244 -29.45 -2.53 23.08
C GLY A 244 -28.12 -2.88 22.41
N LEU A 245 -27.87 -2.37 21.21
CA LEU A 245 -26.64 -2.55 20.44
C LEU A 245 -25.90 -1.22 20.31
N SER A 246 -24.60 -1.25 19.99
CA SER A 246 -23.83 -0.01 19.86
C SER A 246 -24.32 0.87 18.69
N MET A 247 -24.39 2.18 18.90
CA MET A 247 -24.63 3.19 17.84
C MET A 247 -23.72 2.99 16.62
N ALA A 248 -22.44 2.70 16.91
CA ALA A 248 -21.38 2.31 16.00
C ALA A 248 -21.81 1.23 14.98
N MET A 249 -22.48 0.19 15.45
CA MET A 249 -22.96 -0.91 14.63
C MET A 249 -24.08 -0.46 13.68
N GLY A 250 -25.00 0.39 14.16
CA GLY A 250 -26.07 0.94 13.32
C GLY A 250 -25.54 1.81 12.19
N ALA A 251 -24.56 2.66 12.49
CA ALA A 251 -23.90 3.52 11.53
C ALA A 251 -23.18 2.71 10.43
N PHE A 252 -22.43 1.67 10.81
CA PHE A 252 -21.77 0.77 9.86
C PHE A 252 -22.78 0.07 8.96
N VAL A 253 -23.82 -0.55 9.54
CA VAL A 253 -24.83 -1.29 8.77
C VAL A 253 -25.56 -0.35 7.81
N ALA A 254 -25.88 0.87 8.23
CA ALA A 254 -26.45 1.90 7.35
C ALA A 254 -25.50 2.26 6.19
N GLY A 255 -24.20 2.41 6.47
CA GLY A 255 -23.18 2.63 5.44
C GLY A 255 -23.16 1.51 4.40
N VAL A 256 -23.14 0.25 4.85
CA VAL A 256 -23.16 -0.92 3.95
C VAL A 256 -24.43 -0.94 3.11
N LEU A 257 -25.61 -0.67 3.71
CA LEU A 257 -26.88 -0.64 2.98
C LEU A 257 -26.90 0.50 1.94
N LEU A 258 -26.25 1.63 2.23
CA LEU A 258 -26.12 2.76 1.30
C LEU A 258 -25.08 2.50 0.20
N SER A 259 -24.05 1.70 0.46
CA SER A 259 -23.01 1.33 -0.51
C SER A 259 -23.56 0.58 -1.74
N GLU A 260 -24.69 -0.12 -1.57
CA GLU A 260 -25.38 -0.84 -2.65
C GLU A 260 -26.43 0.01 -3.38
N SER A 261 -26.69 1.24 -2.91
CA SER A 261 -27.68 2.12 -3.53
C SER A 261 -27.22 2.66 -4.89
N SER A 262 -28.17 3.01 -5.77
CA SER A 262 -27.87 3.69 -7.03
C SER A 262 -27.23 5.08 -6.86
N PHE A 263 -27.28 5.62 -5.64
CA PHE A 263 -26.78 6.95 -5.28
C PHE A 263 -25.43 6.90 -4.55
N ARG A 264 -24.81 5.73 -4.38
CA ARG A 264 -23.58 5.55 -3.59
C ARG A 264 -22.48 6.56 -3.94
N HIS A 265 -22.21 6.79 -5.22
CA HIS A 265 -21.12 7.66 -5.67
C HIS A 265 -21.39 9.14 -5.34
N GLN A 266 -22.66 9.54 -5.39
CA GLN A 266 -23.06 10.88 -4.99
C GLN A 266 -22.95 11.05 -3.48
N LEU A 267 -23.45 10.08 -2.71
CA LEU A 267 -23.36 10.10 -1.25
C LEU A 267 -21.90 10.05 -0.77
N GLU A 268 -21.06 9.25 -1.40
CA GLU A 268 -19.63 9.17 -1.16
C GLU A 268 -18.96 10.53 -1.41
N ALA A 269 -19.19 11.16 -2.57
CA ALA A 269 -18.64 12.48 -2.89
C ALA A 269 -19.15 13.59 -1.97
N ASP A 270 -20.37 13.47 -1.45
CA ASP A 270 -20.97 14.46 -0.55
C ASP A 270 -20.46 14.29 0.91
N VAL A 271 -20.07 13.08 1.30
CA VAL A 271 -19.55 12.76 2.65
C VAL A 271 -18.02 12.80 2.70
N GLU A 272 -17.32 12.61 1.59
CA GLU A 272 -15.85 12.61 1.49
C GLU A 272 -15.19 13.85 2.14
N PRO A 273 -15.68 15.09 1.97
CA PRO A 273 -15.09 16.26 2.63
C PRO A 273 -15.17 16.17 4.17
N PHE A 274 -16.19 15.51 4.70
CA PHE A 274 -16.37 15.31 6.12
C PHE A 274 -15.55 14.15 6.66
N ARG A 275 -15.16 13.17 5.81
CA ARG A 275 -14.39 12.00 6.24
C ARG A 275 -13.16 12.37 7.05
N GLY A 276 -12.30 13.22 6.51
CA GLY A 276 -11.06 13.61 7.18
C GLY A 276 -11.32 14.32 8.51
N LEU A 277 -12.36 15.15 8.56
CA LEU A 277 -12.76 15.90 9.74
C LEU A 277 -13.35 15.01 10.84
N LEU A 278 -14.22 14.07 10.46
CA LEU A 278 -14.91 13.14 11.36
C LEU A 278 -13.94 12.10 11.93
N LEU A 279 -13.05 11.58 11.09
CA LEU A 279 -11.92 10.76 11.50
C LEU A 279 -11.02 11.52 12.49
N GLY A 280 -10.74 12.78 12.18
CA GLY A 280 -9.99 13.66 13.07
C GLY A 280 -10.68 13.84 14.42
N LEU A 281 -11.99 14.11 14.42
CA LEU A 281 -12.78 14.30 15.63
C LEU A 281 -12.76 13.07 16.54
N PHE A 282 -12.90 11.87 15.94
CA PHE A 282 -12.79 10.61 16.68
C PHE A 282 -11.42 10.47 17.36
N PHE A 283 -10.33 10.55 16.61
CA PHE A 283 -9.00 10.34 17.16
C PHE A 283 -8.54 11.46 18.10
N LEU A 284 -8.99 12.70 17.87
CA LEU A 284 -8.84 13.79 18.82
C LEU A 284 -9.54 13.45 20.14
N GLY A 285 -10.79 12.96 20.06
CA GLY A 285 -11.56 12.49 21.22
C GLY A 285 -10.84 11.40 22.00
N VAL A 286 -10.37 10.35 21.31
CA VAL A 286 -9.59 9.26 21.92
C VAL A 286 -8.31 9.78 22.55
N GLY A 287 -7.61 10.72 21.89
CA GLY A 287 -6.40 11.35 22.43
C GLY A 287 -6.67 12.19 23.69
N MET A 288 -7.79 12.92 23.73
CA MET A 288 -8.23 13.67 24.92
C MET A 288 -8.65 12.76 26.07
N ALA A 289 -9.26 11.62 25.76
CA ALA A 289 -9.70 10.62 26.73
C ALA A 289 -8.53 9.79 27.32
N LEU A 290 -7.34 9.86 26.73
CA LEU A 290 -6.17 9.11 27.20
C LEU A 290 -5.60 9.72 28.48
N ASP A 291 -5.82 9.03 29.60
CA ASP A 291 -5.31 9.45 30.91
C ASP A 291 -3.81 9.17 31.08
N LEU A 292 -2.99 10.23 31.01
CA LEU A 292 -1.54 10.13 31.17
C LEU A 292 -1.09 9.74 32.58
N ASN A 293 -1.89 10.02 33.62
CA ASN A 293 -1.56 9.58 34.97
C ASN A 293 -1.73 8.06 35.09
N VAL A 294 -2.78 7.50 34.48
CA VAL A 294 -2.98 6.05 34.40
C VAL A 294 -1.85 5.41 33.59
N VAL A 295 -1.49 6.00 32.44
CA VAL A 295 -0.38 5.50 31.61
C VAL A 295 0.95 5.53 32.36
N ALA A 296 1.26 6.63 33.07
CA ALA A 296 2.49 6.75 33.84
C ALA A 296 2.53 5.76 35.01
N ARG A 297 1.40 5.52 35.67
CA ARG A 297 1.31 4.56 36.79
C ARG A 297 1.43 3.11 36.31
N ASN A 298 0.81 2.79 35.17
CA ASN A 298 0.73 1.44 34.63
C ASN A 298 1.74 1.17 33.51
N TRP A 299 2.82 1.96 33.44
CA TRP A 299 3.81 1.87 32.35
C TRP A 299 4.37 0.45 32.17
N GLN A 300 4.50 -0.32 33.26
CA GLN A 300 4.94 -1.71 33.23
C GLN A 300 3.99 -2.61 32.44
N ILE A 301 2.68 -2.51 32.70
CA ILE A 301 1.63 -3.26 31.99
C ILE A 301 1.58 -2.83 30.52
N ILE A 302 1.79 -1.54 30.26
CA ILE A 302 1.75 -1.01 28.90
C ILE A 302 2.95 -1.50 28.08
N VAL A 303 4.17 -1.39 28.60
CA VAL A 303 5.37 -1.85 27.91
C VAL A 303 5.35 -3.36 27.71
N SER A 304 4.99 -4.14 28.75
CA SER A 304 4.87 -5.59 28.61
C SER A 304 3.71 -5.97 27.67
N GLY A 305 2.60 -5.23 27.69
CA GLY A 305 1.46 -5.39 26.80
C GLY A 305 1.81 -5.15 25.34
N VAL A 306 2.58 -4.10 25.03
CA VAL A 306 3.08 -3.84 23.66
C VAL A 306 3.96 -4.99 23.17
N LEU A 307 4.90 -5.45 24.00
CA LEU A 307 5.78 -6.55 23.64
C LEU A 307 5.00 -7.86 23.45
N ALA A 308 4.07 -8.15 24.37
CA ALA A 308 3.22 -9.33 24.33
C ALA A 308 2.31 -9.33 23.09
N LEU A 309 1.66 -8.20 22.79
CA LEU A 309 0.89 -7.96 21.58
C LEU A 309 1.71 -8.30 20.33
N MET A 310 2.82 -7.58 20.15
CA MET A 310 3.61 -7.67 18.93
C MET A 310 4.22 -9.06 18.77
N ALA A 311 4.75 -9.64 19.85
CA ALA A 311 5.39 -10.95 19.80
C ALA A 311 4.38 -12.09 19.55
N ALA A 312 3.26 -12.12 20.29
CA ALA A 312 2.26 -13.17 20.13
C ALA A 312 1.59 -13.09 18.76
N LYS A 313 1.19 -11.89 18.32
CA LYS A 313 0.60 -11.67 17.01
C LYS A 313 1.60 -12.01 15.90
N ALA A 314 2.83 -11.51 15.96
CA ALA A 314 3.86 -11.84 14.97
C ALA A 314 4.13 -13.35 14.88
N ALA A 315 4.17 -14.06 16.02
CA ALA A 315 4.37 -15.50 16.04
C ALA A 315 3.24 -16.23 15.30
N VAL A 316 1.98 -15.92 15.61
CA VAL A 316 0.82 -16.52 14.92
C VAL A 316 0.87 -16.24 13.43
N ILE A 317 1.08 -14.98 13.04
CA ILE A 317 1.14 -14.57 11.63
C ILE A 317 2.25 -15.32 10.89
N TYR A 318 3.43 -15.42 11.49
CA TYR A 318 4.55 -16.15 10.93
C TYR A 318 4.21 -17.63 10.71
N PHE A 319 3.70 -18.32 11.74
CA PHE A 319 3.39 -19.75 11.64
C PHE A 319 2.26 -20.04 10.64
N VAL A 320 1.22 -19.19 10.59
CA VAL A 320 0.15 -19.32 9.60
C VAL A 320 0.67 -19.10 8.19
N ALA A 321 1.53 -18.10 7.96
CA ALA A 321 2.17 -17.88 6.67
C ALA A 321 3.09 -19.05 6.27
N ARG A 322 3.80 -19.66 7.22
CA ARG A 322 4.63 -20.85 6.97
C ARG A 322 3.79 -22.08 6.64
N ALA A 323 2.67 -22.29 7.33
CA ALA A 323 1.71 -23.35 7.01
C ALA A 323 1.08 -23.15 5.62
N ALA A 324 0.91 -21.89 5.20
CA ALA A 324 0.50 -21.49 3.86
C ALA A 324 1.57 -21.65 2.77
N LYS A 325 2.75 -22.21 3.10
CA LYS A 325 3.90 -22.40 2.21
C LYS A 325 4.59 -21.11 1.75
N SER A 326 4.41 -19.98 2.45
CA SER A 326 5.21 -18.76 2.21
C SER A 326 6.67 -18.97 2.58
N SER A 327 7.57 -18.26 1.90
CA SER A 327 9.01 -18.29 2.22
C SER A 327 9.27 -17.75 3.64
N ARG A 328 10.44 -18.03 4.22
CA ARG A 328 10.76 -17.54 5.59
C ARG A 328 10.83 -16.01 5.61
N ALA A 329 11.39 -15.44 4.55
CA ALA A 329 11.46 -13.99 4.36
C ALA A 329 10.05 -13.38 4.26
N GLU A 330 9.19 -13.93 3.40
CA GLU A 330 7.81 -13.44 3.22
C GLU A 330 6.97 -13.58 4.50
N ALA A 331 7.10 -14.71 5.21
CA ALA A 331 6.41 -14.93 6.47
C ALA A 331 6.87 -13.96 7.57
N ALA A 332 8.18 -13.70 7.68
CA ALA A 332 8.73 -12.75 8.64
C ALA A 332 8.33 -11.32 8.28
N GLU A 333 8.37 -10.96 7.00
CA GLU A 333 7.98 -9.64 6.53
C GLU A 333 6.50 -9.34 6.84
N ARG A 334 5.61 -10.30 6.56
CA ARG A 334 4.19 -10.23 6.92
C ARG A 334 4.00 -10.12 8.44
N ALA A 335 4.72 -10.91 9.21
CA ALA A 335 4.65 -10.89 10.67
C ALA A 335 5.03 -9.54 11.26
N VAL A 336 6.11 -8.91 10.79
CA VAL A 336 6.54 -7.59 11.27
C VAL A 336 5.59 -6.48 10.84
N MET A 337 5.14 -6.48 9.57
CA MET A 337 4.22 -5.46 9.08
C MET A 337 2.85 -5.46 9.78
N MET A 338 2.38 -6.63 10.19
CA MET A 338 1.04 -6.80 10.75
C MET A 338 1.01 -7.02 12.27
N ALA A 339 2.15 -6.95 12.97
CA ALA A 339 2.23 -7.23 14.41
C ALA A 339 1.55 -6.17 15.30
N GLN A 340 1.34 -4.96 14.79
CA GLN A 340 0.76 -3.87 15.56
C GLN A 340 -0.78 -3.91 15.61
N GLY A 341 -1.35 -3.15 16.54
CA GLY A 341 -2.77 -2.83 16.55
C GLY A 341 -3.14 -1.82 15.45
N GLY A 342 -4.43 -1.48 15.38
CA GLY A 342 -4.98 -0.59 14.39
C GLY A 342 -6.08 0.31 14.95
N GLU A 343 -6.53 1.23 14.12
CA GLU A 343 -7.56 2.22 14.44
C GLU A 343 -8.85 1.63 15.01
N PHE A 344 -9.23 0.44 14.55
CA PHE A 344 -10.45 -0.24 14.97
C PHE A 344 -10.40 -0.74 16.42
N ALA A 345 -9.20 -0.89 16.99
CA ALA A 345 -9.07 -1.23 18.41
C ALA A 345 -9.68 -0.14 19.30
N PHE A 346 -9.49 1.13 18.96
CA PHE A 346 -10.04 2.26 19.72
C PHE A 346 -11.56 2.27 19.69
N VAL A 347 -12.15 1.96 18.53
CA VAL A 347 -13.60 1.83 18.36
C VAL A 347 -14.14 0.71 19.27
N LEU A 348 -13.49 -0.46 19.25
CA LEU A 348 -13.90 -1.60 20.06
C LEU A 348 -13.76 -1.34 21.57
N PHE A 349 -12.66 -0.72 21.99
CA PHE A 349 -12.42 -0.40 23.41
C PHE A 349 -13.35 0.69 23.90
N SER A 350 -13.63 1.73 23.10
CA SER A 350 -14.62 2.75 23.43
C SER A 350 -16.01 2.13 23.60
N ALA A 351 -16.44 1.25 22.69
CA ALA A 351 -17.73 0.57 22.81
C ALA A 351 -17.79 -0.33 24.06
N ALA A 352 -16.71 -1.08 24.35
CA ALA A 352 -16.62 -1.92 25.54
C ALA A 352 -16.63 -1.10 26.84
N PHE A 353 -16.01 0.08 26.82
CA PHE A 353 -16.00 1.01 27.94
C PHE A 353 -17.38 1.63 28.17
N SER A 354 -18.06 2.14 27.13
CA SER A 354 -19.42 2.69 27.24
C SER A 354 -20.42 1.64 27.75
N GLN A 355 -20.23 0.37 27.39
CA GLN A 355 -21.04 -0.76 27.87
C GLN A 355 -20.54 -1.41 29.16
N LYS A 356 -19.53 -0.83 29.82
CA LYS A 356 -18.96 -1.28 31.10
C LYS A 356 -18.39 -2.70 31.10
N VAL A 357 -18.04 -3.24 29.92
CA VAL A 357 -17.30 -4.51 29.80
C VAL A 357 -15.87 -4.35 30.29
N ILE A 358 -15.28 -3.17 30.05
CA ILE A 358 -13.97 -2.78 30.56
C ILE A 358 -14.12 -1.48 31.36
N ASP A 359 -13.24 -1.28 32.34
CA ASP A 359 -13.17 -0.04 33.11
C ASP A 359 -12.29 1.03 32.44
N ALA A 360 -12.26 2.23 33.02
CA ALA A 360 -11.48 3.34 32.50
C ALA A 360 -9.96 3.07 32.50
N THR A 361 -9.48 2.28 33.46
CA THR A 361 -8.06 1.95 33.60
C THR A 361 -7.62 1.01 32.47
N VAL A 362 -8.41 -0.03 32.21
CA VAL A 362 -8.20 -0.96 31.10
C VAL A 362 -8.30 -0.23 29.77
N ASN A 363 -9.33 0.60 29.57
CA ASN A 363 -9.49 1.38 28.34
C ASN A 363 -8.26 2.27 28.06
N ALA A 364 -7.78 3.01 29.06
CA ALA A 364 -6.60 3.85 28.93
C ALA A 364 -5.32 3.03 28.66
N ASN A 365 -5.10 1.94 29.43
CA ASN A 365 -3.94 1.07 29.26
C ASN A 365 -3.90 0.43 27.86
N MET A 366 -5.00 -0.15 27.40
CA MET A 366 -5.05 -0.84 26.11
C MET A 366 -4.98 0.14 24.93
N THR A 367 -5.60 1.31 25.05
CA THR A 367 -5.43 2.41 24.10
C THR A 367 -3.96 2.80 23.99
N ALA A 368 -3.26 2.99 25.11
CA ALA A 368 -1.82 3.30 25.12
C ALA A 368 -0.98 2.18 24.48
N VAL A 369 -1.31 0.91 24.72
CA VAL A 369 -0.64 -0.23 24.08
C VAL A 369 -0.78 -0.16 22.56
N VAL A 370 -1.98 0.12 22.03
CA VAL A 370 -2.20 0.27 20.57
C VAL A 370 -1.38 1.44 20.03
N VAL A 371 -1.49 2.63 20.65
CA VAL A 371 -0.77 3.84 20.20
C VAL A 371 0.74 3.62 20.16
N LEU A 372 1.32 3.03 21.22
CA LEU A 372 2.75 2.75 21.27
C LEU A 372 3.15 1.68 20.25
N SER A 373 2.33 0.65 20.03
CA SER A 373 2.59 -0.34 18.98
C SER A 373 2.64 0.29 17.59
N MET A 374 1.75 1.24 17.30
CA MET A 374 1.74 1.99 16.05
C MET A 374 2.96 2.88 15.90
N ALA A 375 3.32 3.62 16.96
CA ALA A 375 4.49 4.49 16.96
C ALA A 375 5.81 3.72 16.79
N LEU A 376 5.90 2.51 17.33
CA LEU A 376 7.09 1.66 17.22
C LEU A 376 7.19 0.91 15.88
N THR A 377 6.09 0.76 15.13
CA THR A 377 6.06 -0.04 13.90
C THR A 377 7.11 0.38 12.86
N PRO A 378 7.28 1.67 12.52
CA PRO A 378 8.31 2.10 11.58
C PRO A 378 9.73 1.70 12.03
N LEU A 379 10.02 1.75 13.33
CA LEU A 379 11.31 1.35 13.89
C LEU A 379 11.55 -0.15 13.71
N PHE A 380 10.55 -0.99 14.00
CA PHE A 380 10.63 -2.44 13.78
C PHE A 380 10.78 -2.80 12.30
N LEU A 381 10.13 -2.06 11.39
CA LEU A 381 10.28 -2.26 9.94
C LEU A 381 11.70 -1.93 9.46
N ILE A 382 12.28 -0.83 9.95
CA ILE A 382 13.67 -0.47 9.64
C ILE A 382 14.64 -1.52 10.20
N LEU A 383 14.43 -1.95 11.45
CA LEU A 383 15.26 -2.97 12.08
C LEU A 383 15.21 -4.31 11.33
N HIS A 384 14.00 -4.73 10.94
CA HIS A 384 13.79 -5.91 10.11
C HIS A 384 14.52 -5.78 8.77
N GLY A 385 14.34 -4.67 8.05
CA GLY A 385 14.98 -4.43 6.75
C GLY A 385 16.51 -4.42 6.81
N LYS A 386 17.08 -3.86 7.87
CA LYS A 386 18.53 -3.71 8.02
C LYS A 386 19.23 -4.99 8.52
N TYR A 387 18.62 -5.72 9.45
CA TYR A 387 19.32 -6.83 10.15
C TYR A 387 18.73 -8.22 9.91
N LEU A 388 17.42 -8.34 9.67
CA LEU A 388 16.73 -9.62 9.60
C LEU A 388 16.46 -10.07 8.15
N ALA A 389 16.01 -9.15 7.30
CA ALA A 389 15.71 -9.40 5.90
C ALA A 389 16.92 -9.91 5.10
N PRO A 390 18.15 -9.37 5.25
CA PRO A 390 19.32 -9.88 4.52
C PRO A 390 19.66 -11.34 4.90
N ARG A 391 19.55 -11.67 6.20
CA ARG A 391 19.84 -13.01 6.73
C ARG A 391 18.76 -14.05 6.37
N LEU A 392 17.51 -13.61 6.21
CA LEU A 392 16.38 -14.47 5.83
C LEU A 392 16.29 -14.67 4.31
N LYS A 393 16.67 -13.66 3.51
CA LYS A 393 16.85 -13.79 2.05
C LYS A 393 18.01 -14.71 1.69
N GLN A 394 19.08 -14.72 2.49
CA GLN A 394 20.22 -15.64 2.34
C GLN A 394 19.87 -17.14 2.56
N LYS A 395 18.66 -17.49 3.02
CA LYS A 395 18.31 -18.88 3.36
C LYS A 395 17.01 -19.39 2.76
N SER A 396 16.30 -18.59 1.97
CA SER A 396 15.15 -19.07 1.21
C SER A 396 15.62 -19.74 -0.08
N ALA A 397 16.09 -20.98 0.06
CA ALA A 397 16.43 -21.90 -1.03
C ALA A 397 17.26 -21.25 -2.15
N GLU A 398 18.53 -20.96 -1.88
CA GLU A 398 19.54 -21.06 -2.94
C GLU A 398 19.51 -22.52 -3.40
N ARG A 399 18.80 -22.77 -4.50
CA ARG A 399 19.35 -23.70 -5.48
C ARG A 399 20.77 -23.17 -5.73
N GLU A 400 21.78 -24.01 -5.50
CA GLU A 400 23.15 -23.61 -5.85
C GLU A 400 23.15 -23.23 -7.33
N ASP A 401 23.95 -22.21 -7.68
CA ASP A 401 24.07 -21.80 -9.07
C ASP A 401 24.40 -23.04 -9.92
N ASP A 402 23.71 -23.20 -11.05
CA ASP A 402 23.97 -24.36 -11.91
C ASP A 402 25.42 -24.29 -12.40
N GLU A 403 26.13 -25.42 -12.37
CA GLU A 403 27.47 -25.47 -12.97
C GLU A 403 27.38 -25.20 -14.48
N ILE A 404 28.04 -24.12 -14.93
CA ILE A 404 28.07 -23.76 -16.34
C ILE A 404 29.17 -24.57 -17.03
N HIS A 405 28.78 -25.72 -17.59
CA HIS A 405 29.70 -26.61 -18.30
C HIS A 405 30.10 -26.12 -19.70
N GLU A 406 29.31 -25.22 -20.31
CA GLU A 406 29.53 -24.74 -21.66
C GLU A 406 29.61 -23.21 -21.70
N GLN A 407 30.81 -22.70 -21.98
CA GLN A 407 31.06 -21.28 -22.21
C GLN A 407 30.88 -20.98 -23.70
N LYS A 408 29.96 -20.07 -24.03
CA LYS A 408 29.73 -19.60 -25.41
C LYS A 408 30.24 -18.18 -25.57
N ALA A 409 30.42 -17.76 -26.82
CA ALA A 409 30.86 -16.40 -27.15
C ALA A 409 29.80 -15.32 -26.85
N VAL A 410 28.53 -15.72 -26.68
CA VAL A 410 27.42 -14.80 -26.37
C VAL A 410 26.78 -15.20 -25.05
N ILE A 411 26.73 -14.26 -24.11
CA ILE A 411 26.07 -14.44 -22.81
C ILE A 411 24.80 -13.60 -22.79
N VAL A 412 23.67 -14.20 -22.40
CA VAL A 412 22.41 -13.48 -22.18
C VAL A 412 22.00 -13.62 -20.71
N VAL A 413 21.82 -12.49 -20.05
CA VAL A 413 21.41 -12.42 -18.65
C VAL A 413 19.96 -11.96 -18.58
N GLY A 414 19.09 -12.83 -18.08
CA GLY A 414 17.66 -12.60 -17.97
C GLY A 414 16.88 -13.21 -19.14
N MET A 415 15.91 -14.05 -18.78
CA MET A 415 14.99 -14.77 -19.65
C MET A 415 13.54 -14.33 -19.39
N GLY A 416 13.36 -13.06 -19.01
CA GLY A 416 12.05 -12.41 -19.01
C GLY A 416 11.54 -12.13 -20.42
N ARG A 417 10.45 -11.37 -20.53
CA ARG A 417 9.79 -11.03 -21.81
C ARG A 417 10.76 -10.45 -22.86
N PHE A 418 11.67 -9.57 -22.44
CA PHE A 418 12.66 -8.96 -23.32
C PHE A 418 13.78 -9.93 -23.71
N GLY A 419 14.29 -10.69 -22.73
CA GLY A 419 15.39 -11.64 -22.91
C GLY A 419 15.01 -12.82 -23.79
N GLN A 420 13.77 -13.32 -23.70
CA GLN A 420 13.25 -14.40 -24.55
C GLN A 420 13.31 -14.01 -26.03
N ILE A 421 12.69 -12.87 -26.39
CA ILE A 421 12.66 -12.41 -27.79
C ILE A 421 14.08 -12.18 -28.31
N THR A 422 14.96 -11.60 -27.48
CA THR A 422 16.35 -11.35 -27.87
C THR A 422 17.13 -12.65 -28.09
N SER A 423 16.98 -13.61 -27.17
CA SER A 423 17.65 -14.91 -27.25
C SER A 423 17.13 -15.74 -28.41
N ASP A 424 15.83 -15.70 -28.68
CA ASP A 424 15.21 -16.41 -29.79
C ASP A 424 15.79 -15.97 -31.14
N ILE A 425 15.88 -14.65 -31.38
CA ILE A 425 16.45 -14.10 -32.62
C ILE A 425 17.92 -14.55 -32.78
N LEU A 426 18.73 -14.43 -31.73
CA LEU A 426 20.15 -14.81 -31.78
C LEU A 426 20.32 -16.32 -32.02
N ASN A 427 19.56 -17.14 -31.31
CA ASN A 427 19.61 -18.59 -31.43
C ASN A 427 19.14 -19.06 -32.81
N MET A 428 18.07 -18.47 -33.36
CA MET A 428 17.59 -18.75 -34.72
C MET A 428 18.60 -18.34 -35.80
N CYS A 429 19.43 -17.34 -35.53
CA CYS A 429 20.55 -16.97 -36.41
C CYS A 429 21.79 -17.87 -36.26
N GLY A 430 21.72 -18.90 -35.40
CA GLY A 430 22.80 -19.87 -35.20
C GLY A 430 23.89 -19.42 -34.23
N TYR A 431 23.67 -18.36 -33.45
CA TYR A 431 24.62 -17.96 -32.40
C TYR A 431 24.35 -18.76 -31.12
N PRO A 432 25.29 -19.62 -30.68
CA PRO A 432 25.10 -20.38 -29.46
C PRO A 432 25.21 -19.46 -28.23
N LEU A 433 24.28 -19.62 -27.29
CA LEU A 433 24.11 -18.72 -26.15
C LEU A 433 24.42 -19.43 -24.82
N THR A 434 25.07 -18.74 -23.90
CA THR A 434 25.06 -19.06 -22.47
C THR A 434 24.01 -18.18 -21.80
N ILE A 435 22.89 -18.77 -21.39
CA ILE A 435 21.75 -18.04 -20.82
C ILE A 435 21.71 -18.22 -19.30
N ILE A 436 21.62 -17.12 -18.56
CA ILE A 436 21.55 -17.12 -17.09
C ILE A 436 20.26 -16.43 -16.64
N ASP A 437 19.50 -17.06 -15.76
CA ASP A 437 18.32 -16.44 -15.12
C ASP A 437 18.21 -16.81 -13.65
N LYS A 438 17.64 -15.89 -12.85
CA LYS A 438 17.50 -16.04 -11.38
C LYS A 438 16.16 -16.64 -10.95
N ASP A 439 15.23 -16.86 -11.87
CA ASP A 439 13.94 -17.51 -11.62
C ASP A 439 14.05 -19.02 -11.93
N PRO A 440 14.01 -19.89 -10.90
CA PRO A 440 14.17 -21.32 -11.12
C PRO A 440 13.01 -21.92 -11.94
N VAL A 441 11.80 -21.34 -11.86
CA VAL A 441 10.65 -21.79 -12.63
C VAL A 441 10.85 -21.49 -14.11
N MET A 442 11.39 -20.31 -14.42
CA MET A 442 11.72 -19.93 -15.79
C MET A 442 12.80 -20.83 -16.37
N VAL A 443 13.88 -21.06 -15.61
CA VAL A 443 14.99 -21.94 -16.00
C VAL A 443 14.51 -23.35 -16.28
N ASP A 444 13.73 -23.95 -15.37
CA ASP A 444 13.22 -25.31 -15.54
C ASP A 444 12.24 -25.41 -16.73
N GLY A 445 11.43 -24.38 -16.95
CA GLY A 445 10.52 -24.28 -18.09
C GLY A 445 11.27 -24.23 -19.43
N MET A 446 12.27 -23.36 -19.56
CA MET A 446 13.06 -23.22 -20.78
C MET A 446 13.89 -24.47 -21.07
N ASN A 447 14.48 -25.08 -20.04
CA ASN A 447 15.23 -26.34 -20.20
C ASN A 447 14.33 -27.48 -20.72
N LYS A 448 13.08 -27.58 -20.24
CA LYS A 448 12.09 -28.54 -20.78
C LYS A 448 11.67 -28.23 -22.20
N TYR A 449 11.64 -26.94 -22.57
CA TYR A 449 11.40 -26.49 -23.93
C TYR A 449 12.60 -26.69 -24.87
N GLY A 450 13.74 -27.15 -24.35
CA GLY A 450 14.95 -27.43 -25.12
C GLY A 450 15.93 -26.27 -25.22
N VAL A 451 15.69 -25.16 -24.50
CA VAL A 451 16.59 -24.01 -24.43
C VAL A 451 17.43 -24.10 -23.16
N LYS A 452 18.71 -24.45 -23.31
CA LYS A 452 19.62 -24.61 -22.19
C LYS A 452 19.80 -23.28 -21.45
N THR A 453 19.29 -23.23 -20.22
CA THR A 453 19.29 -22.05 -19.35
C THR A 453 19.88 -22.46 -18.00
N TYR A 454 20.76 -21.64 -17.44
CA TYR A 454 21.40 -21.87 -16.15
C TYR A 454 20.76 -21.01 -15.08
N PHE A 455 20.45 -21.62 -13.93
CA PHE A 455 20.01 -20.90 -12.76
C PHE A 455 21.17 -20.16 -12.09
N GLY A 456 21.01 -18.86 -11.85
CA GLY A 456 21.92 -18.12 -10.96
C GLY A 456 21.78 -16.60 -11.02
N ASP A 457 22.42 -15.93 -10.07
CA ASP A 457 22.44 -14.47 -9.97
C ASP A 457 23.66 -13.88 -10.68
N ALA A 458 23.46 -13.39 -11.90
CA ALA A 458 24.51 -12.79 -12.72
C ALA A 458 25.12 -11.50 -12.14
N SER A 459 24.54 -10.91 -11.08
CA SER A 459 25.19 -9.81 -10.36
C SER A 459 26.38 -10.27 -9.51
N ARG A 460 26.55 -11.59 -9.31
CA ARG A 460 27.69 -12.20 -8.64
C ARG A 460 28.86 -12.37 -9.62
N PRO A 461 30.04 -11.78 -9.33
CA PRO A 461 31.24 -11.92 -10.17
C PRO A 461 31.59 -13.37 -10.55
N GLU A 462 31.51 -14.27 -9.57
CA GLU A 462 31.90 -15.69 -9.72
C GLU A 462 31.07 -16.41 -10.80
N LEU A 463 29.78 -16.12 -10.91
CA LEU A 463 28.91 -16.73 -11.90
C LEU A 463 29.26 -16.24 -13.32
N LEU A 464 29.55 -14.95 -13.48
CA LEU A 464 29.96 -14.39 -14.77
C LEU A 464 31.32 -14.94 -15.23
N TYR A 465 32.27 -15.17 -14.31
CA TYR A 465 33.51 -15.87 -14.64
C TYR A 465 33.24 -17.29 -15.13
N THR A 466 32.41 -18.05 -14.40
CA THR A 466 32.03 -19.41 -14.79
C THR A 466 31.32 -19.42 -16.15
N ALA A 467 30.53 -18.38 -16.46
CA ALA A 467 29.87 -18.18 -17.75
C ALA A 467 30.85 -17.85 -18.91
N GLY A 468 32.12 -17.55 -18.60
CA GLY A 468 33.14 -17.25 -19.58
C GLY A 468 33.20 -15.78 -20.02
N ILE A 469 32.78 -14.84 -19.16
CA ILE A 469 32.74 -13.39 -19.49
C ILE A 469 34.08 -12.84 -20.01
N GLU A 470 35.20 -13.41 -19.56
CA GLU A 470 36.56 -13.03 -19.99
C GLU A 470 36.81 -13.27 -21.48
N LYS A 471 36.14 -14.28 -22.07
CA LYS A 471 36.29 -14.68 -23.47
C LYS A 471 35.06 -14.40 -24.32
N ALA A 472 33.98 -13.93 -23.70
CA ALA A 472 32.75 -13.57 -24.39
C ALA A 472 33.01 -12.42 -25.37
N GLN A 473 32.33 -12.48 -26.52
CA GLN A 473 32.32 -11.42 -27.53
C GLN A 473 31.14 -10.47 -27.30
N LEU A 474 30.02 -10.98 -26.80
CA LEU A 474 28.81 -10.22 -26.55
C LEU A 474 28.16 -10.60 -25.22
N LEU A 475 27.80 -9.60 -24.43
CA LEU A 475 26.93 -9.71 -23.26
C LEU A 475 25.63 -8.94 -23.52
N VAL A 476 24.50 -9.61 -23.37
CA VAL A 476 23.17 -9.00 -23.37
C VAL A 476 22.61 -9.01 -21.95
N VAL A 477 22.37 -7.83 -21.39
CA VAL A 477 21.76 -7.67 -20.06
C VAL A 477 20.28 -7.31 -20.22
N ALA A 478 19.39 -8.28 -19.98
CA ALA A 478 17.96 -8.22 -20.27
C ALA A 478 17.05 -8.26 -19.03
N ILE A 479 17.59 -7.94 -17.84
CA ILE A 479 16.87 -7.97 -16.56
C ILE A 479 16.08 -6.67 -16.26
N ASP A 480 15.10 -6.77 -15.37
CA ASP A 480 14.21 -5.65 -15.00
C ASP A 480 14.83 -4.69 -13.97
N ASP A 481 15.75 -5.20 -13.13
CA ASP A 481 16.35 -4.44 -12.03
C ASP A 481 17.47 -3.51 -12.55
N LYS A 482 17.22 -2.20 -12.47
CA LYS A 482 18.08 -1.15 -13.03
C LYS A 482 19.47 -1.13 -12.39
N GLU A 483 19.54 -1.28 -11.06
CA GLU A 483 20.81 -1.17 -10.34
C GLU A 483 21.62 -2.45 -10.48
N GLN A 484 20.98 -3.62 -10.51
CA GLN A 484 21.66 -4.88 -10.85
C GLN A 484 22.20 -4.85 -12.29
N ALA A 485 21.41 -4.35 -13.26
CA ALA A 485 21.85 -4.24 -14.65
C ALA A 485 23.09 -3.35 -14.76
N LEU A 486 23.08 -2.20 -14.09
CA LEU A 486 24.22 -1.29 -14.06
C LEU A 486 25.46 -1.95 -13.44
N HIS A 487 25.30 -2.63 -12.30
CA HIS A 487 26.39 -3.33 -11.63
C HIS A 487 27.01 -4.44 -12.52
N ILE A 488 26.18 -5.21 -13.21
CA ILE A 488 26.64 -6.25 -14.15
C ILE A 488 27.45 -5.62 -15.29
N VAL A 489 26.96 -4.52 -15.87
CA VAL A 489 27.64 -3.81 -16.95
C VAL A 489 29.00 -3.28 -16.49
N GLU A 490 29.04 -2.57 -15.36
CA GLU A 490 30.28 -2.00 -14.83
C GLU A 490 31.32 -3.08 -14.51
N PHE A 491 30.87 -4.21 -13.96
CA PHE A 491 31.73 -5.35 -13.69
C PHE A 491 32.23 -6.00 -15.00
N ALA A 492 31.34 -6.30 -15.94
CA ALA A 492 31.69 -6.93 -17.20
C ALA A 492 32.68 -6.09 -18.02
N ARG A 493 32.50 -4.76 -18.07
CA ARG A 493 33.42 -3.84 -18.75
C ARG A 493 34.80 -3.81 -18.08
N LYS A 494 34.87 -3.90 -16.74
CA LYS A 494 36.16 -3.98 -16.01
C LYS A 494 36.90 -5.28 -16.29
N VAL A 495 36.19 -6.40 -16.36
CA VAL A 495 36.78 -7.73 -16.57
C VAL A 495 37.24 -7.91 -18.02
N ASN A 496 36.43 -7.50 -18.99
CA ASN A 496 36.74 -7.61 -20.41
C ASN A 496 36.48 -6.26 -21.10
N PRO A 497 37.51 -5.39 -21.20
CA PRO A 497 37.38 -4.10 -21.86
C PRO A 497 36.97 -4.18 -23.34
N GLY A 498 37.23 -5.30 -24.02
CA GLY A 498 36.87 -5.54 -25.42
C GLY A 498 35.48 -6.14 -25.64
N LEU A 499 34.77 -6.52 -24.57
CA LEU A 499 33.43 -7.13 -24.65
C LEU A 499 32.42 -6.17 -25.26
N LYS A 500 31.59 -6.64 -26.20
CA LYS A 500 30.41 -5.87 -26.63
C LYS A 500 29.28 -6.05 -25.62
N ILE A 501 28.71 -4.96 -25.14
CA ILE A 501 27.67 -4.98 -24.11
C ILE A 501 26.41 -4.29 -24.63
N ILE A 502 25.31 -5.04 -24.72
CA ILE A 502 23.99 -4.51 -25.02
C ILE A 502 23.12 -4.65 -23.77
N ALA A 503 22.54 -3.55 -23.30
CA ALA A 503 21.72 -3.55 -22.10
C ALA A 503 20.31 -3.06 -22.39
N ARG A 504 19.32 -3.72 -21.78
CA ARG A 504 17.96 -3.21 -21.67
C ARG A 504 17.96 -1.97 -20.78
N ALA A 505 17.46 -0.87 -21.31
CA ALA A 505 17.17 0.33 -20.56
C ALA A 505 15.68 0.41 -20.21
N TYR A 506 15.37 0.89 -19.01
CA TYR A 506 13.99 1.04 -18.54
C TYR A 506 13.40 2.37 -18.99
N ASP A 507 14.20 3.44 -18.89
CA ASP A 507 13.83 4.80 -19.23
C ASP A 507 15.06 5.60 -19.73
N ARG A 508 14.87 6.88 -20.08
CA ARG A 508 15.95 7.76 -20.56
C ARG A 508 17.06 7.94 -19.53
N THR A 509 16.72 8.10 -18.25
CA THR A 509 17.71 8.29 -17.16
C THR A 509 18.57 7.06 -16.97
N HIS A 510 17.96 5.86 -16.99
CA HIS A 510 18.69 4.61 -16.93
C HIS A 510 19.61 4.44 -18.14
N THR A 511 19.15 4.87 -19.32
CA THR A 511 19.99 4.89 -20.54
C THR A 511 21.26 5.72 -20.35
N PHE A 512 21.16 6.91 -19.74
CA PHE A 512 22.33 7.76 -19.46
C PHE A 512 23.30 7.12 -18.47
N LYS A 513 22.80 6.46 -17.43
CA LYS A 513 23.64 5.71 -16.48
C LYS A 513 24.38 4.56 -17.17
N LEU A 514 23.68 3.76 -17.98
CA LEU A 514 24.27 2.65 -18.72
C LEU A 514 25.34 3.12 -19.72
N HIS A 515 25.11 4.25 -20.39
CA HIS A 515 26.11 4.86 -21.26
C HIS A 515 27.41 5.16 -20.51
N ARG A 516 27.30 5.81 -19.35
CA ARG A 516 28.46 6.11 -18.50
C ARG A 516 29.17 4.86 -17.97
N ALA A 517 28.45 3.75 -17.81
CA ALA A 517 29.02 2.46 -17.45
C ALA A 517 29.72 1.75 -18.63
N GLY A 518 29.63 2.31 -19.84
CA GLY A 518 30.34 1.83 -21.03
C GLY A 518 29.63 0.71 -21.78
N VAL A 519 28.29 0.74 -21.88
CA VAL A 519 27.58 -0.14 -22.84
C VAL A 519 27.84 0.27 -24.28
N ASP A 520 27.90 -0.70 -25.19
CA ASP A 520 27.94 -0.42 -26.63
C ASP A 520 26.56 -0.08 -27.18
N ALA A 521 25.48 -0.58 -26.58
CA ALA A 521 24.12 -0.15 -26.88
C ALA A 521 23.18 -0.29 -25.69
N ALA A 522 22.37 0.74 -25.44
CA ALA A 522 21.23 0.67 -24.53
C ALA A 522 19.91 0.70 -25.31
N VAL A 523 19.08 -0.33 -25.14
CA VAL A 523 17.78 -0.49 -25.82
C VAL A 523 16.65 -0.23 -24.84
N ARG A 524 15.89 0.85 -25.01
CA ARG A 524 14.75 1.19 -24.14
C ARG A 524 13.58 0.24 -24.41
N GLU A 525 13.18 -0.50 -23.38
CA GLU A 525 12.27 -1.65 -23.53
C GLU A 525 10.90 -1.35 -24.16
N THR A 526 10.35 -0.15 -24.00
CA THR A 526 9.03 0.23 -24.51
C THR A 526 9.09 1.12 -25.74
N PHE A 527 10.24 1.70 -26.07
CA PHE A 527 10.35 2.78 -27.05
C PHE A 527 9.90 2.34 -28.44
N ASP A 528 10.45 1.23 -28.94
CA ASP A 528 10.12 0.68 -30.26
C ASP A 528 8.63 0.34 -30.40
N SER A 529 8.05 -0.25 -29.35
CA SER A 529 6.62 -0.54 -29.29
C SER A 529 5.77 0.74 -29.28
N ALA A 530 6.19 1.77 -28.55
CA ALA A 530 5.50 3.05 -28.48
C ALA A 530 5.55 3.81 -29.82
N VAL A 531 6.67 3.78 -30.54
CA VAL A 531 6.79 4.36 -31.89
C VAL A 531 5.83 3.64 -32.86
N ARG A 532 5.79 2.30 -32.81
CA ARG A 532 4.84 1.51 -33.61
C ARG A 532 3.39 1.83 -33.26
N THR A 533 3.06 1.97 -31.97
CA THR A 533 1.73 2.41 -31.53
C THR A 533 1.39 3.80 -32.04
N GLY A 534 2.34 4.74 -32.00
CA GLY A 534 2.18 6.08 -32.57
C GLY A 534 1.87 6.05 -34.06
N ARG A 535 2.62 5.24 -34.83
CA ARG A 535 2.33 5.00 -36.25
C ARG A 535 0.91 4.47 -36.46
N THR A 536 0.52 3.42 -35.74
CA THR A 536 -0.83 2.84 -35.84
C THR A 536 -1.91 3.86 -35.46
N ALA A 537 -1.67 4.70 -34.46
CA ALA A 537 -2.60 5.77 -34.08
C ALA A 537 -2.78 6.79 -35.21
N LEU A 538 -1.71 7.21 -35.88
CA LEU A 538 -1.78 8.09 -37.05
C LEU A 538 -2.60 7.45 -38.18
N GLU A 539 -2.38 6.16 -38.47
CA GLU A 539 -3.17 5.42 -39.47
C GLU A 539 -4.67 5.38 -39.11
N VAL A 540 -5.00 5.13 -37.84
CA VAL A 540 -6.40 5.12 -37.33
C VAL A 540 -7.05 6.51 -37.40
N LEU A 541 -6.26 7.57 -37.22
CA LEU A 541 -6.72 8.95 -37.36
C LEU A 541 -6.91 9.39 -38.83
N GLY A 542 -6.66 8.49 -39.79
CA GLY A 542 -6.89 8.72 -41.22
C GLY A 542 -5.66 9.16 -42.01
N MET A 543 -4.47 9.10 -41.43
CA MET A 543 -3.22 9.35 -42.17
C MET A 543 -2.90 8.19 -43.12
N GLU A 544 -2.39 8.52 -44.31
CA GLU A 544 -1.92 7.51 -45.27
C GLU A 544 -0.78 6.66 -44.67
N LYS A 545 -0.82 5.34 -44.86
CA LYS A 545 0.16 4.40 -44.32
C LYS A 545 1.62 4.74 -44.66
N GLY A 546 1.88 5.17 -45.91
CA GLY A 546 3.23 5.54 -46.33
C GLY A 546 3.77 6.75 -45.56
N LYS A 547 2.93 7.78 -45.39
CA LYS A 547 3.28 8.99 -44.62
C LYS A 547 3.43 8.69 -43.13
N ALA A 548 2.54 7.87 -42.55
CA ALA A 548 2.64 7.44 -41.15
C ALA A 548 3.94 6.65 -40.89
N ASP A 549 4.33 5.76 -41.81
CA ASP A 549 5.59 5.02 -41.74
C ASP A 549 6.80 5.97 -41.81
N GLU A 550 6.83 6.87 -42.79
CA GLU A 550 7.87 7.90 -42.96
C GLU A 550 8.08 8.71 -41.67
N ILE A 551 7.01 9.26 -41.10
CA ILE A 551 7.07 10.05 -39.85
C ILE A 551 7.55 9.20 -38.67
N SER A 552 7.06 7.97 -38.54
CA SER A 552 7.43 7.10 -37.43
C SER A 552 8.90 6.70 -37.48
N ARG A 553 9.43 6.40 -38.67
CA ARG A 553 10.85 6.12 -38.90
C ARG A 553 11.70 7.36 -38.63
N PHE A 554 11.30 8.50 -39.16
CA PHE A 554 12.00 9.76 -38.91
C PHE A 554 12.10 10.06 -37.40
N TYR A 555 10.98 9.96 -36.68
CA TYR A 555 10.95 10.15 -35.23
C TYR A 555 11.82 9.14 -34.49
N PHE A 556 11.81 7.87 -34.91
CA PHE A 556 12.66 6.82 -34.33
C PHE A 556 14.15 7.16 -34.40
N HIS A 557 14.66 7.49 -35.59
CA HIS A 557 16.07 7.83 -35.77
C HIS A 557 16.42 9.12 -35.02
N ARG A 558 15.55 10.13 -35.07
CA ARG A 558 15.80 11.43 -34.44
C ARG A 558 15.84 11.36 -32.92
N ASP A 559 14.90 10.64 -32.29
CA ASP A 559 14.92 10.46 -30.84
C ASP A 559 16.17 9.67 -30.37
N ARG A 560 16.63 8.67 -31.14
CA ARG A 560 17.87 7.94 -30.83
C ARG A 560 19.11 8.82 -30.90
N ALA A 561 19.29 9.58 -31.98
CA ALA A 561 20.41 10.51 -32.11
C ALA A 561 20.38 11.58 -31.01
N HIS A 562 19.20 12.11 -30.71
CA HIS A 562 19.01 13.08 -29.63
C HIS A 562 19.37 12.46 -28.26
N LEU A 563 18.95 11.24 -27.97
CA LEU A 563 19.24 10.57 -26.70
C LEU A 563 20.75 10.36 -26.49
N ALA A 564 21.48 10.00 -27.54
CA ALA A 564 22.94 9.86 -27.49
C ALA A 564 23.62 11.20 -27.13
N ARG A 565 23.20 12.31 -27.76
CA ARG A 565 23.68 13.67 -27.42
C ARG A 565 23.36 14.06 -25.98
N MET A 566 22.15 13.75 -25.50
CA MET A 566 21.75 14.03 -24.11
C MET A 566 22.58 13.21 -23.12
N ALA A 567 22.89 11.95 -23.44
CA ALA A 567 23.69 11.08 -22.58
C ALA A 567 25.10 11.65 -22.31
N ALA A 568 25.69 12.33 -23.30
CA ALA A 568 26.99 12.99 -23.17
C ALA A 568 26.95 14.22 -22.23
N MET A 569 25.78 14.85 -22.05
CA MET A 569 25.61 16.05 -21.22
C MET A 569 24.94 15.78 -19.86
N TYR A 570 24.70 14.51 -19.53
CA TYR A 570 24.01 14.13 -18.31
C TYR A 570 24.92 14.22 -17.08
N ASP A 571 24.55 15.04 -16.09
CA ASP A 571 25.19 15.10 -14.77
C ASP A 571 24.35 14.36 -13.73
N PRO A 572 24.81 13.20 -13.21
CA PRO A 572 24.07 12.43 -12.21
C PRO A 572 24.01 13.11 -10.83
N ALA A 573 24.84 14.13 -10.57
CA ALA A 573 24.78 14.88 -9.30
C ALA A 573 23.58 15.84 -9.24
N LYS A 574 22.94 16.13 -10.38
CA LYS A 574 21.80 17.03 -10.50
C LYS A 574 20.53 16.24 -10.77
N ALA A 575 19.40 16.69 -10.21
CA ALA A 575 18.11 16.13 -10.60
C ALA A 575 17.86 16.35 -12.11
N ILE A 576 17.04 15.50 -12.74
CA ILE A 576 16.79 15.54 -14.20
C ILE A 576 16.38 16.94 -14.67
N PHE A 577 15.48 17.60 -13.93
CA PHE A 577 15.01 18.95 -14.25
C PHE A 577 15.91 20.09 -13.76
N GLN A 578 17.05 19.76 -13.15
CA GLN A 578 18.10 20.71 -12.73
C GLN A 578 19.34 20.62 -13.64
N ASN A 579 19.34 19.71 -14.62
CA ASN A 579 20.37 19.62 -15.65
C ASN A 579 20.09 20.69 -16.73
N GLU A 580 20.47 21.93 -16.48
CA GLU A 580 20.13 23.08 -17.35
C GLU A 580 20.61 22.94 -18.79
N ASP A 581 21.83 22.45 -19.01
CA ASP A 581 22.40 22.28 -20.35
C ASP A 581 21.68 21.18 -21.14
N MET A 582 21.38 20.06 -20.48
CA MET A 582 20.59 18.96 -21.05
C MET A 582 19.17 19.44 -21.40
N LEU A 583 18.53 20.22 -20.53
CA LEU A 583 17.19 20.78 -20.79
C LEU A 583 17.19 21.77 -21.96
N ARG A 584 18.24 22.60 -22.06
CA ARG A 584 18.38 23.57 -23.15
C ARG A 584 18.46 22.85 -24.51
N VAL A 585 19.27 21.80 -24.58
CA VAL A 585 19.39 20.97 -25.79
C VAL A 585 18.10 20.22 -26.07
N SER A 586 17.48 19.61 -25.04
CA SER A 586 16.20 18.90 -25.22
C SER A 586 15.11 19.79 -25.82
N LYS A 587 14.92 21.00 -25.27
CA LYS A 587 13.90 21.93 -25.79
C LYS A 587 14.16 22.35 -27.22
N ARG A 588 15.42 22.61 -27.56
CA ARG A 588 15.82 22.99 -28.92
C ARG A 588 15.53 21.85 -29.90
N GLU A 589 15.99 20.65 -29.57
CA GLU A 589 15.82 19.44 -30.38
C GLU A 589 14.35 19.05 -30.55
N ASP A 590 13.53 19.17 -29.51
CA ASP A 590 12.08 18.91 -29.58
C ASP A 590 11.40 19.92 -30.52
N THR A 591 11.80 21.20 -30.47
CA THR A 591 11.29 22.26 -31.35
C THR A 591 11.68 22.01 -32.80
N GLU A 592 12.94 21.68 -33.06
CA GLU A 592 13.44 21.35 -34.39
C GLU A 592 12.77 20.07 -34.94
N THR A 593 12.60 19.04 -34.12
CA THR A 593 11.91 17.79 -34.48
C THR A 593 10.46 18.07 -34.89
N ALA A 594 9.75 18.88 -34.12
CA ALA A 594 8.38 19.26 -34.44
C ALA A 594 8.30 20.02 -35.76
N ALA A 595 9.20 20.98 -36.02
CA ALA A 595 9.24 21.72 -37.28
C ALA A 595 9.53 20.80 -38.48
N MET A 596 10.46 19.86 -38.33
CA MET A 596 10.81 18.86 -39.34
C MET A 596 9.66 17.89 -39.63
N ILE A 597 8.95 17.40 -38.61
CA ILE A 597 7.75 16.58 -38.81
C ILE A 597 6.67 17.36 -39.55
N GLN A 598 6.47 18.66 -39.23
CA GLN A 598 5.54 19.51 -39.97
C GLN A 598 5.96 19.72 -41.43
N ALA A 599 7.26 19.80 -41.72
CA ALA A 599 7.78 19.83 -43.09
C ALA A 599 7.48 18.52 -43.83
N LEU A 600 7.72 17.36 -43.21
CA LEU A 600 7.35 16.06 -43.76
C LEU A 600 5.84 15.95 -44.02
N MET A 601 5.01 16.50 -43.13
CA MET A 601 3.56 16.57 -43.31
C MET A 601 3.14 17.40 -44.54
N ARG A 602 3.92 18.43 -44.90
CA ARG A 602 3.72 19.24 -46.12
C ARG A 602 4.32 18.60 -47.38
N GLY A 603 4.99 17.45 -47.26
CA GLY A 603 5.68 16.79 -48.38
C GLY A 603 7.03 17.41 -48.72
N GLU A 604 7.60 18.21 -47.82
CA GLU A 604 8.95 18.77 -47.99
C GLU A 604 10.02 17.70 -47.69
N VAL A 605 11.16 17.80 -48.36
CA VAL A 605 12.32 16.94 -48.09
C VAL A 605 13.01 17.46 -46.83
N VAL A 606 13.27 16.56 -45.90
CA VAL A 606 13.95 16.87 -44.63
C VAL A 606 15.19 16.00 -44.50
N GLU A 607 16.25 16.58 -43.93
CA GLU A 607 17.49 15.86 -43.65
C GLU A 607 17.28 14.82 -42.54
N TRP A 608 17.67 13.59 -42.81
CA TRP A 608 17.59 12.49 -41.84
C TRP A 608 18.83 12.51 -40.94
N PRO A 609 18.69 12.18 -39.65
CA PRO A 609 19.86 11.94 -38.81
C PRO A 609 20.71 10.83 -39.43
N ASP A 610 22.03 11.03 -39.48
CA ASP A 610 22.95 10.02 -39.99
C ASP A 610 22.82 8.73 -39.16
N GLU A 611 22.82 7.57 -39.80
CA GLU A 611 22.70 6.29 -39.07
C GLU A 611 23.87 6.09 -38.09
N ASP A 612 25.03 6.66 -38.41
CA ASP A 612 26.23 6.68 -37.57
C ASP A 612 26.14 7.72 -36.43
N GLU A 613 25.38 8.81 -36.57
CA GLU A 613 25.07 9.72 -35.46
C GLU A 613 24.02 9.13 -34.50
N ALA A 614 23.18 8.21 -34.99
CA ALA A 614 22.23 7.43 -34.20
C ALA A 614 22.86 6.15 -33.60
N ALA A 615 24.07 5.80 -34.04
CA ALA A 615 24.92 4.80 -33.42
C ALA A 615 25.54 5.40 -32.15
N TRP A 616 25.53 4.62 -31.07
CA TRP A 616 26.17 5.00 -29.82
C TRP A 616 27.66 5.30 -30.09
N PRO A 617 28.20 6.49 -29.74
CA PRO A 617 29.61 6.77 -29.94
C PRO A 617 30.42 5.81 -29.08
N SER A 618 31.10 4.82 -29.68
CA SER A 618 32.12 4.09 -28.95
C SER A 618 33.33 5.01 -28.81
N GLU A 619 33.78 5.29 -27.59
CA GLU A 619 34.97 6.13 -27.31
C GLU A 619 36.25 5.68 -28.05
N ASN A 620 36.27 4.51 -28.68
CA ASN A 620 37.38 4.02 -29.49
C ASN A 620 37.62 4.80 -30.80
N ALA A 621 36.74 5.72 -31.22
CA ALA A 621 36.95 6.56 -32.39
C ALA A 621 37.78 7.84 -32.11
N ALA A 622 38.08 8.17 -30.85
CA ALA A 622 38.83 9.38 -30.47
C ALA A 622 40.36 9.19 -30.38
N GLY A 623 40.89 8.04 -30.80
CA GLY A 623 42.32 7.69 -30.68
C GLY A 623 43.20 7.97 -31.90
N GLU A 624 42.63 8.36 -33.05
CA GLU A 624 43.38 8.66 -34.28
C GLU A 624 43.19 10.12 -34.68
N THR A 625 43.70 11.04 -33.87
CA THR A 625 44.17 12.37 -34.30
C THR A 625 44.80 13.06 -33.09
N ALA A 626 46.07 12.76 -32.85
CA ALA A 626 47.01 13.61 -32.10
C ALA A 626 48.36 13.57 -32.80
#